data_AF-A0A1B1U751-F1
#
_entry.id   AF-A0A1B1U751-F1
#
_cell.length_a   1.000
_cell.length_b   1.000
_cell.length_c   1.000
_cell.angle_alpha   90.00
_cell.angle_beta   90.00
_cell.angle_gamma   90.00
#
_symmetry.space_group_name_H-M   'P 1'
#
loop_
_entity.id
_entity.type
_entity.pdbx_description
1 polymer ?
#
loop_
_entity_poly.entity_id
_entity_poly.type
_entity_poly.pdbx_seq_one_letter_code
_entity_poly.pdbx_strand_id
1 'polypeptide(L)'
;MEDIDSGMNAKVISCVITQLPKPPTSKEPDCFDERADAFLESLPTLVEEMNTVGEQVNEFLPKLESEGEKIAQKCELKAQKVAEKIEQIKEDAKREIASIVTARSGMLKESAMRTYLLALSVREIVMKNRRNYERVGEVREFRGSEVGGGYVRLPAQLSVVEYPLLARALGVRSGEFVVNGKEGEKIYTGKGE
;
A
#
# COMPACT_ATOMS: atom_id res chain seq x y z
N MET A 1 -25.75 3.99 0.36
CA MET A 1 -26.70 4.46 -0.66
C MET A 1 -28.05 3.99 -0.13
N GLU A 2 -28.58 4.74 0.82
CA GLU A 2 -29.78 4.37 1.58
C GLU A 2 -30.77 5.52 1.43
N ASP A 3 -31.78 5.24 0.61
CA ASP A 3 -33.17 5.62 0.77
C ASP A 3 -33.42 6.97 1.43
N ILE A 4 -33.43 8.00 0.59
CA ILE A 4 -34.28 9.16 0.83
C ILE A 4 -35.70 8.66 0.61
N ASP A 5 -36.26 8.14 1.70
CA ASP A 5 -37.64 7.70 1.84
C ASP A 5 -38.55 8.81 1.27
N SER A 6 -39.14 8.51 0.12
CA SER A 6 -40.03 9.36 -0.66
C SER A 6 -41.39 9.47 0.03
N GLY A 7 -41.39 9.89 1.28
CA GLY A 7 -42.56 10.21 2.09
C GLY A 7 -43.13 11.60 1.79
N MET A 8 -42.95 12.12 0.58
CA MET A 8 -43.68 13.30 0.12
C MET A 8 -45.12 12.89 -0.19
N ASN A 9 -45.92 12.70 0.85
CA ASN A 9 -47.35 12.95 0.73
C ASN A 9 -47.52 14.46 0.59
N ALA A 10 -47.13 14.99 -0.57
CA ALA A 10 -47.43 16.34 -0.99
C ALA A 10 -48.96 16.41 -1.05
N LYS A 11 -49.57 16.85 0.04
CA LYS A 11 -51.00 17.12 0.10
C LYS A 11 -51.21 18.31 -0.83
N VAL A 12 -51.53 18.00 -2.08
CA VAL A 12 -51.71 18.98 -3.16
C VAL A 12 -52.83 19.93 -2.74
N ILE A 13 -52.53 21.22 -2.66
CA ILE A 13 -53.53 22.28 -2.54
C ILE A 13 -54.43 22.14 -3.77
N SER A 14 -55.61 21.55 -3.57
CA SER A 14 -56.57 21.22 -4.62
C SER A 14 -57.88 21.91 -4.27
N CYS A 15 -57.91 23.22 -4.42
CA CYS A 15 -59.15 23.98 -4.38
C CYS A 15 -59.56 24.34 -5.81
N VAL A 16 -60.79 23.99 -6.18
CA VAL A 16 -61.39 24.37 -7.45
C VAL A 16 -61.99 25.76 -7.25
N ILE A 17 -61.37 26.78 -7.84
CA ILE A 17 -61.94 28.14 -7.86
C ILE A 17 -63.05 28.17 -8.92
N THR A 18 -64.27 28.48 -8.50
CA THR A 18 -65.41 28.62 -9.39
C THR A 18 -65.23 29.82 -10.31
N GLN A 19 -65.50 29.63 -11.61
CA GLN A 19 -65.41 30.71 -12.58
C GLN A 19 -66.62 31.63 -12.43
N LEU A 20 -66.37 32.93 -12.23
CA LEU A 20 -67.44 33.93 -12.16
C LEU A 20 -68.24 33.96 -13.47
N PRO A 21 -69.57 34.16 -13.40
CA PRO A 21 -70.40 34.38 -14.57
C PRO A 21 -69.99 35.68 -15.28
N LYS A 22 -70.26 35.77 -16.59
CA LYS A 22 -69.86 36.93 -17.38
C LYS A 22 -70.53 38.21 -16.84
N PRO A 23 -69.77 39.29 -16.56
CA PRO A 23 -70.32 40.50 -16.01
C PRO A 23 -71.37 41.10 -16.94
N PRO A 24 -72.39 41.77 -16.38
CA PRO A 24 -73.42 42.42 -17.16
C PRO A 24 -72.80 43.56 -18.00
N THR A 25 -73.27 43.75 -19.23
CA THR A 25 -72.75 44.78 -20.13
C THR A 25 -73.87 45.65 -20.67
N SER A 26 -73.60 46.94 -20.87
CA SER A 26 -74.58 47.91 -21.40
C SER A 26 -75.04 47.63 -22.84
N LYS A 27 -74.49 46.59 -23.49
CA LYS A 27 -74.83 46.18 -24.85
C LYS A 27 -75.98 45.18 -24.91
N GLU A 28 -76.35 44.56 -23.79
CA GLU A 28 -77.40 43.54 -23.68
C GLU A 28 -78.35 43.92 -22.53
N PRO A 29 -79.21 44.94 -22.70
CA PRO A 29 -80.05 45.48 -21.63
C PRO A 29 -81.15 44.49 -21.19
N ASP A 30 -81.61 43.62 -22.10
CA ASP A 30 -82.75 42.73 -21.86
C ASP A 30 -82.47 41.65 -20.79
N CYS A 31 -81.21 41.33 -20.52
CA CYS A 31 -80.77 40.36 -19.50
C CYS A 31 -79.82 40.98 -18.47
N PHE A 32 -79.78 42.31 -18.35
CA PHE A 32 -78.80 42.98 -17.49
C PHE A 32 -79.02 42.64 -16.01
N ASP A 33 -80.27 42.73 -15.54
CA ASP A 33 -80.63 42.53 -14.14
C ASP A 33 -80.37 41.08 -13.70
N GLU A 34 -80.84 40.09 -14.47
CA GLU A 34 -80.62 38.66 -14.18
C GLU A 34 -79.12 38.30 -14.13
N ARG A 35 -78.29 38.93 -14.98
CA ARG A 35 -76.84 38.68 -15.00
C ARG A 35 -76.10 39.45 -13.92
N ALA A 36 -76.60 40.61 -13.52
CA ALA A 36 -76.08 41.36 -12.38
C ALA A 36 -76.34 40.59 -11.08
N ASP A 37 -77.55 40.07 -10.90
CA ASP A 37 -77.92 39.28 -9.72
C ASP A 37 -77.08 37.99 -9.64
N ALA A 38 -76.99 37.22 -10.73
CA ALA A 38 -76.17 36.01 -10.77
C ALA A 38 -74.67 36.29 -10.52
N PHE A 39 -74.16 37.43 -10.98
CA PHE A 39 -72.79 37.85 -10.71
C PHE A 39 -72.59 38.20 -9.23
N LEU A 40 -73.49 39.00 -8.66
CA LEU A 40 -73.42 39.39 -7.25
C LEU A 40 -73.59 38.20 -6.31
N GLU A 41 -74.45 37.24 -6.63
CA GLU A 41 -74.64 36.00 -5.87
C GLU A 41 -73.40 35.10 -5.88
N SER A 42 -72.56 35.18 -6.92
CA SER A 42 -71.33 34.38 -7.04
C SER A 42 -70.10 34.98 -6.37
N LEU A 43 -70.15 36.25 -5.94
CA LEU A 43 -69.03 36.91 -5.26
C LEU A 43 -68.77 36.36 -3.84
N PRO A 44 -69.79 36.12 -2.98
CA PRO A 44 -69.58 35.50 -1.68
C PRO A 44 -68.89 34.14 -1.75
N THR A 45 -69.31 33.29 -2.68
CA THR A 45 -68.71 31.96 -2.90
C THR A 45 -67.24 32.07 -3.33
N LEU A 46 -66.91 33.02 -4.21
CA LEU A 46 -65.52 33.26 -4.60
C LEU A 46 -64.66 33.73 -3.42
N VAL A 47 -65.21 34.62 -2.58
CA VAL A 47 -64.50 35.11 -1.38
C VAL A 47 -64.24 33.98 -0.41
N GLU A 48 -65.22 33.10 -0.17
CA GLU A 48 -65.04 31.91 0.66
C GLU A 48 -63.96 30.98 0.08
N GLU A 49 -64.01 30.67 -1.21
CA GLU A 49 -63.00 29.83 -1.88
C GLU A 49 -61.60 30.45 -1.78
N MET A 50 -61.46 31.76 -2.02
CA MET A 50 -60.18 32.45 -1.89
C MET A 50 -59.65 32.43 -0.44
N ASN A 51 -60.53 32.58 0.55
CA ASN A 51 -60.14 32.49 1.96
C ASN A 51 -59.67 31.08 2.31
N THR A 52 -60.34 30.02 1.82
CA THR A 52 -59.89 28.64 2.06
C THR A 52 -58.53 28.35 1.43
N VAL A 53 -58.23 28.92 0.25
CA VAL A 53 -56.90 28.83 -0.37
C VAL A 53 -55.87 29.56 0.49
N GLY A 54 -56.20 30.76 0.97
CA GLY A 54 -55.34 31.53 1.87
C GLY A 54 -55.02 30.77 3.16
N GLU A 55 -56.00 30.12 3.77
CA GLU A 55 -55.84 29.29 4.97
C GLU A 55 -54.95 28.07 4.71
N GLN A 56 -55.17 27.37 3.60
CA GLN A 56 -54.34 26.23 3.21
C GLN A 56 -52.88 26.67 3.01
N VAL A 57 -52.64 27.76 2.27
CA VAL A 57 -51.29 28.29 2.06
C VAL A 57 -50.62 28.66 3.39
N ASN A 58 -51.34 29.35 4.28
CA ASN A 58 -50.83 29.73 5.60
C ASN A 58 -50.52 28.52 6.49
N GLU A 59 -51.22 27.41 6.32
CA GLU A 59 -50.93 26.17 7.05
C GLU A 59 -49.74 25.41 6.44
N PHE A 60 -49.57 25.47 5.11
CA PHE A 60 -48.52 24.73 4.39
C PHE A 60 -47.14 25.37 4.48
N LEU A 61 -47.04 26.70 4.35
CA LEU A 61 -45.77 27.43 4.40
C LEU A 61 -44.91 27.12 5.65
N PRO A 62 -45.44 27.23 6.89
CA PRO A 62 -44.63 26.97 8.08
C PRO A 62 -44.24 25.49 8.21
N LYS A 63 -45.06 24.56 7.70
CA LYS A 63 -44.71 23.13 7.67
C LYS A 63 -43.52 22.89 6.75
N LEU A 64 -43.54 23.49 5.56
CA LEU A 64 -42.45 23.38 4.58
C LEU A 64 -41.15 23.96 5.13
N GLU A 65 -41.20 25.13 5.77
CA GLU A 65 -40.03 25.72 6.43
C GLU A 65 -39.48 24.80 7.53
N SER A 66 -40.36 24.29 8.41
CA SER A 66 -39.95 23.39 9.49
C SER A 66 -39.35 22.07 9.00
N GLU A 67 -39.83 21.55 7.87
CA GLU A 67 -39.28 20.34 7.25
C GLU A 67 -37.94 20.62 6.57
N GLY A 68 -37.81 21.76 5.91
CA GLY A 68 -36.55 22.25 5.35
C GLY A 68 -35.46 22.37 6.41
N GLU A 69 -35.78 22.96 7.56
CA GLU A 69 -34.86 23.07 8.70
C GLU A 69 -34.46 21.70 9.26
N LYS A 70 -35.41 20.77 9.41
CA LYS A 70 -35.13 19.40 9.87
C LYS A 70 -34.20 18.66 8.91
N ILE A 71 -34.37 18.84 7.60
CA ILE A 71 -33.51 18.23 6.58
C ILE A 71 -32.11 18.84 6.67
N ALA A 72 -31.99 20.16 6.77
CA ALA A 72 -30.72 20.86 6.92
C ALA A 72 -29.95 20.35 8.16
N GLN A 73 -30.61 20.29 9.32
CA GLN A 73 -30.01 19.77 10.56
C GLN A 73 -29.56 18.31 10.44
N LYS A 74 -30.37 17.44 9.80
CA LYS A 74 -29.99 16.04 9.54
C LYS A 74 -28.74 15.95 8.65
N CYS A 75 -28.64 16.80 7.64
CA CYS A 75 -27.47 16.87 6.77
C CYS A 75 -26.22 17.32 7.54
N GLU A 76 -26.33 18.36 8.37
CA GLU A 76 -25.23 18.84 9.21
C GLU A 76 -24.75 17.76 10.19
N LEU A 77 -25.66 17.08 10.88
CA LEU A 77 -25.33 15.97 11.79
C LEU A 77 -24.62 14.82 11.07
N LYS A 78 -25.05 14.49 9.85
CA LYS A 78 -24.38 13.47 9.03
C LYS A 78 -22.98 13.93 8.62
N ALA A 79 -22.82 15.20 8.21
CA ALA A 79 -21.52 15.77 7.85
C ALA A 79 -20.54 15.76 9.03
N GLN A 80 -21.00 16.15 10.23
CA GLN A 80 -20.19 16.12 11.46
C GLN A 80 -19.73 14.70 11.81
N LYS A 81 -20.64 13.71 11.79
CA LYS A 81 -20.29 12.30 12.03
C LYS A 81 -19.27 11.75 11.03
N VAL A 82 -19.34 12.17 9.77
CA VAL A 82 -18.36 11.78 8.75
C VAL A 82 -17.00 12.43 9.05
N ALA A 83 -16.97 13.72 9.40
CA ALA A 83 -15.74 14.41 9.77
C ALA A 83 -15.06 13.76 10.99
N GLU A 84 -15.81 13.40 12.02
CA GLU A 84 -15.30 12.69 13.21
C GLU A 84 -14.69 11.33 12.85
N LYS A 85 -15.36 10.55 12.00
CA LYS A 85 -14.84 9.26 11.52
C LYS A 85 -13.54 9.42 10.72
N ILE A 86 -13.44 10.46 9.90
CA ILE A 86 -12.23 10.74 9.13
C ILE A 86 -11.06 11.07 10.06
N GLU A 87 -11.26 11.89 11.09
CA GLU A 87 -10.21 12.18 12.07
C GLU A 87 -9.81 10.94 12.89
N GLN A 88 -10.76 10.08 13.26
CA GLN A 88 -10.45 8.80 13.92
C GLN A 88 -9.57 7.91 13.03
N ILE A 89 -9.95 7.70 11.76
CA ILE A 89 -9.19 6.90 10.81
C ILE A 89 -7.76 7.46 10.63
N LYS A 90 -7.64 8.78 10.59
CA LYS A 90 -6.34 9.47 10.46
C LYS A 90 -5.45 9.25 11.68
N GLU A 91 -6.00 9.33 12.89
CA GLU A 91 -5.23 9.05 14.12
C GLU A 91 -4.85 7.58 14.24
N ASP A 92 -5.73 6.65 13.89
CA ASP A 92 -5.43 5.22 13.89
C ASP A 92 -4.35 4.88 12.87
N ALA A 93 -4.44 5.42 11.65
CA ALA A 93 -3.39 5.26 10.63
C ALA A 93 -2.03 5.81 11.10
N LYS A 94 -2.00 6.95 11.79
CA LYS A 94 -0.76 7.49 12.37
C LYS A 94 -0.17 6.54 13.42
N ARG A 95 -1.00 5.96 14.29
CA ARG A 95 -0.55 5.00 15.32
C ARG A 95 0.00 3.72 14.69
N GLU A 96 -0.68 3.18 13.69
CA GLU A 96 -0.21 2.01 12.95
C GLU A 96 1.15 2.27 12.29
N ILE A 97 1.27 3.39 11.56
CA ILE A 97 2.54 3.77 10.93
C ILE A 97 3.66 3.91 11.98
N ALA A 98 3.39 4.56 13.12
CA ALA A 98 4.37 4.69 14.20
C ALA A 98 4.80 3.33 14.76
N SER A 99 3.87 2.38 14.93
CA SER A 99 4.18 1.03 15.39
C SER A 99 5.05 0.26 14.38
N ILE A 100 4.77 0.39 13.08
CA ILE A 100 5.54 -0.25 12.02
C ILE A 100 6.97 0.33 11.96
N VAL A 101 7.11 1.65 12.07
CA VAL A 101 8.41 2.33 12.05
C VAL A 101 9.27 1.91 13.25
N THR A 102 8.68 1.85 14.44
CA THR A 102 9.40 1.42 15.66
C THR A 102 9.81 -0.05 15.58
N ALA A 103 8.92 -0.93 15.14
CA ALA A 103 9.22 -2.36 14.94
C ALA A 103 10.34 -2.56 13.90
N ARG A 104 10.26 -1.86 12.75
CA ARG A 104 11.28 -1.95 11.69
C ARG A 104 12.62 -1.41 12.14
N SER A 105 12.65 -0.31 12.90
CA SER A 105 13.86 0.22 13.51
C SER A 105 14.51 -0.78 14.47
N GLY A 106 13.70 -1.47 15.29
CA GLY A 106 14.17 -2.54 16.18
C GLY A 106 14.83 -3.69 15.43
N MET A 107 14.18 -4.22 14.40
CA MET A 107 14.72 -5.31 13.57
C MET A 107 16.03 -4.90 12.88
N LEU A 108 16.11 -3.67 12.37
CA LEU A 108 17.34 -3.16 11.74
C LEU A 108 18.50 -3.12 12.74
N LYS A 109 18.29 -2.60 13.96
CA LYS A 109 19.31 -2.59 15.01
C LYS A 109 19.77 -4.00 15.39
N GLU A 110 18.84 -4.94 15.54
CA GLU A 110 19.16 -6.33 15.86
C GLU A 110 19.97 -6.99 14.74
N SER A 111 19.55 -6.81 13.48
CA SER A 111 20.27 -7.33 12.32
C SER A 111 21.69 -6.77 12.20
N ALA A 112 21.87 -5.48 12.44
CA ALA A 112 23.17 -4.82 12.44
C ALA A 112 24.07 -5.39 13.54
N MET A 113 23.54 -5.58 14.75
CA MET A 113 24.28 -6.16 15.87
C MET A 113 24.71 -7.60 15.59
N ARG A 114 23.82 -8.44 15.05
CA ARG A 114 24.15 -9.82 14.64
C ARG A 114 25.26 -9.83 13.59
N THR A 115 25.17 -8.95 12.59
CA THR A 115 26.17 -8.85 11.53
C THR A 115 27.53 -8.43 12.08
N TYR A 116 27.56 -7.47 13.00
CA TYR A 116 28.79 -7.04 13.67
C TYR A 116 29.44 -8.18 14.48
N LEU A 117 28.66 -8.92 15.26
CA LEU A 117 29.16 -10.07 16.03
C LEU A 117 29.70 -11.18 15.11
N LEU A 118 29.02 -11.46 13.99
CA LEU A 118 29.52 -12.40 13.00
C LEU A 118 30.86 -11.95 12.43
N ALA A 119 31.01 -10.67 12.05
CA ALA A 119 32.27 -10.12 11.55
C ALA A 119 33.42 -10.26 12.55
N LEU A 120 33.17 -10.05 13.85
CA LEU A 120 34.16 -10.28 14.90
C LEU A 120 34.56 -11.76 15.01
N SER A 121 33.58 -12.67 14.99
CA SER A 121 33.87 -14.11 15.06
C SER A 121 34.67 -14.62 13.85
N VAL A 122 34.36 -14.13 12.65
CA VAL A 122 35.12 -14.44 11.42
C VAL A 122 36.55 -13.91 11.54
N ARG A 123 36.72 -12.67 12.04
CA ARG A 123 38.06 -12.10 12.29
C ARG A 123 38.86 -12.96 13.26
N GLU A 124 38.26 -13.45 14.34
CA GLU A 124 38.94 -14.34 15.28
C GLU A 124 39.38 -15.66 14.64
N ILE A 125 38.51 -16.29 13.84
CA ILE A 125 38.83 -17.53 13.12
C ILE A 125 39.99 -17.30 12.15
N VAL A 126 39.96 -16.22 11.37
CA VAL A 126 41.04 -15.85 10.45
C VAL A 126 42.35 -15.64 11.19
N MET A 127 42.33 -14.93 12.33
CA MET A 127 43.52 -14.72 13.16
C MET A 127 44.06 -16.02 13.75
N LYS A 128 43.19 -16.93 14.21
CA LYS A 128 43.59 -18.26 14.70
C LYS A 128 44.21 -19.10 13.59
N ASN A 129 43.57 -19.15 12.42
CA ASN A 129 44.09 -19.87 11.26
C ASN A 129 45.45 -19.31 10.81
N ARG A 130 45.60 -17.98 10.76
CA ARG A 130 46.89 -17.34 10.47
C ARG A 130 47.99 -17.80 11.42
N ARG A 131 47.74 -17.79 12.74
CA ARG A 131 48.71 -18.31 13.72
C ARG A 131 49.03 -19.79 13.51
N ASN A 132 48.05 -20.60 13.12
CA ASN A 132 48.28 -22.01 12.81
C ASN A 132 49.17 -22.18 11.58
N TYR A 133 48.96 -21.40 10.52
CA TYR A 133 49.82 -21.42 9.33
C TYR A 133 51.25 -20.95 9.65
N GLU A 134 51.40 -19.93 10.50
CA GLU A 134 52.72 -19.47 10.97
C GLU A 134 53.47 -20.57 11.76
N ARG A 135 52.77 -21.44 12.51
CA ARG A 135 53.37 -22.61 13.17
C ARG A 135 53.73 -23.75 12.22
N VAL A 136 52.90 -24.00 11.21
CA VAL A 136 53.18 -25.06 10.21
C VAL A 136 54.37 -24.68 9.32
N GLY A 137 54.67 -23.38 9.19
CA GLY A 137 55.87 -22.86 8.53
C GLY A 137 57.17 -23.05 9.32
N GLU A 138 57.15 -23.54 10.56
CA GLU A 138 58.36 -24.05 11.23
C GLU A 138 58.77 -25.36 10.57
N VAL A 139 59.53 -25.24 9.48
CA VAL A 139 60.26 -26.37 8.88
C VAL A 139 61.24 -26.87 9.93
N ARG A 140 60.86 -27.91 10.68
CA ARG A 140 61.85 -28.76 11.34
C ARG A 140 62.63 -29.42 10.21
N GLU A 141 63.88 -29.01 10.04
CA GLU A 141 64.83 -29.71 9.18
C GLU A 141 64.94 -31.16 9.69
N PHE A 142 64.19 -32.07 9.07
CA PHE A 142 64.38 -33.49 9.28
C PHE A 142 65.73 -33.86 8.67
N ARG A 143 66.76 -33.97 9.51
CA ARG A 143 68.02 -34.57 9.10
C ARG A 143 67.73 -36.02 8.75
N GLY A 144 68.11 -36.44 7.54
CA GLY A 144 67.78 -37.76 6.97
C GLY A 144 68.25 -38.98 7.76
N SER A 145 68.88 -38.80 8.92
CA SER A 145 69.28 -39.85 9.86
C SER A 145 68.15 -40.33 10.79
N GLU A 146 67.03 -39.62 10.90
CA GLU A 146 65.95 -39.95 11.84
C GLU A 146 64.77 -40.70 11.22
N VAL A 147 64.84 -40.99 9.92
CA VAL A 147 63.78 -41.68 9.19
C VAL A 147 63.93 -43.18 9.42
N GLY A 148 63.13 -43.73 10.35
CA GLY A 148 63.14 -45.16 10.70
C GLY A 148 63.03 -46.08 9.48
N GLY A 149 63.68 -47.25 9.52
CA GLY A 149 63.96 -48.15 8.38
C GLY A 149 62.76 -48.81 7.68
N GLY A 150 61.79 -48.01 7.26
CA GLY A 150 60.64 -48.39 6.42
C GLY A 150 60.31 -47.36 5.33
N TYR A 151 61.08 -46.29 5.19
CA TYR A 151 60.87 -45.30 4.13
C TYR A 151 61.64 -45.72 2.86
N VAL A 152 60.89 -45.94 1.80
CA VAL A 152 61.42 -46.25 0.46
C VAL A 152 62.18 -45.03 -0.05
N ARG A 153 63.45 -45.19 -0.45
CA ARG A 153 64.19 -44.14 -1.17
C ARG A 153 63.36 -43.74 -2.39
N LEU A 154 63.06 -42.44 -2.54
CA LEU A 154 62.36 -41.95 -3.72
C LEU A 154 63.08 -42.46 -4.99
N PRO A 155 62.41 -43.22 -5.88
CA PRO A 155 62.97 -43.46 -7.20
C PRO A 155 63.10 -42.11 -7.91
N ALA A 156 64.19 -41.91 -8.64
CA ALA A 156 64.51 -40.64 -9.33
C ALA A 156 63.50 -40.26 -10.44
N GLN A 157 62.42 -41.02 -10.61
CA GLN A 157 61.36 -40.84 -11.59
C GLN A 157 60.04 -40.71 -10.81
N LEU A 158 59.59 -39.48 -10.61
CA LEU A 158 58.30 -39.18 -10.00
C LEU A 158 57.24 -39.10 -11.10
N SER A 159 56.30 -40.05 -11.12
CA SER A 159 55.16 -39.96 -12.04
C SER A 159 54.10 -39.03 -11.45
N VAL A 160 53.46 -38.23 -12.32
CA VAL A 160 52.37 -37.30 -11.94
C VAL A 160 51.17 -38.05 -11.34
N VAL A 161 51.02 -39.33 -11.67
CA VAL A 161 49.94 -40.20 -11.20
C VAL A 161 50.07 -40.52 -9.71
N GLU A 162 51.30 -40.69 -9.22
CA GLU A 162 51.55 -41.10 -7.84
C GLU A 162 51.46 -39.94 -6.84
N TYR A 163 51.67 -38.69 -7.29
CA TYR A 163 51.67 -37.50 -6.43
C TYR A 163 50.94 -36.30 -7.07
N PRO A 164 49.59 -36.35 -7.16
CA PRO A 164 48.80 -35.32 -7.84
C PRO A 164 48.87 -33.93 -7.17
N LEU A 165 49.23 -33.86 -5.88
CA LEU A 165 49.35 -32.60 -5.15
C LEU A 165 50.60 -31.80 -5.53
N LEU A 166 51.70 -32.47 -5.87
CA LEU A 166 52.95 -31.82 -6.31
C LEU A 166 52.80 -31.20 -7.70
N ALA A 167 52.08 -31.87 -8.60
CA ALA A 167 51.80 -31.37 -9.95
C ALA A 167 51.05 -30.03 -9.92
N ARG A 168 50.15 -29.86 -8.95
CA ARG A 168 49.36 -28.63 -8.78
C ARG A 168 50.17 -27.49 -8.15
N ALA A 169 51.05 -27.79 -7.19
CA ALA A 169 51.94 -26.80 -6.58
C ALA A 169 53.01 -26.29 -7.57
N LEU A 170 53.44 -27.13 -8.52
CA LEU A 170 54.40 -26.79 -9.56
C LEU A 170 53.75 -26.29 -10.87
N GLY A 171 52.41 -26.19 -10.92
CA GLY A 171 51.69 -25.61 -12.06
C GLY A 171 51.68 -26.44 -13.35
N VAL A 172 51.95 -27.75 -13.28
CA VAL A 172 52.17 -28.60 -14.46
C VAL A 172 50.87 -29.30 -14.86
N ARG A 173 50.36 -29.00 -16.06
CA ARG A 173 49.26 -29.75 -16.70
C ARG A 173 49.84 -30.87 -17.55
N SER A 174 49.78 -32.10 -17.02
CA SER A 174 49.98 -33.38 -17.72
C SER A 174 51.08 -33.43 -18.79
N GLY A 175 52.26 -33.93 -18.40
CA GLY A 175 53.37 -34.30 -19.29
C GLY A 175 54.53 -34.86 -18.47
N GLU A 176 55.18 -35.92 -18.96
CA GLU A 176 56.28 -36.62 -18.29
C GLU A 176 57.53 -35.73 -18.16
N PHE A 177 58.22 -35.81 -17.01
CA PHE A 177 59.53 -35.19 -16.82
C PHE A 177 60.64 -36.21 -17.09
N VAL A 178 61.63 -35.82 -17.91
CA VAL A 178 62.95 -36.46 -17.96
C VAL A 178 64.01 -35.38 -17.91
N VAL A 179 64.88 -35.43 -16.89
CA VAL A 179 66.08 -34.60 -16.82
C VAL A 179 67.27 -35.50 -16.54
N ASN A 180 68.00 -35.88 -17.61
CA ASN A 180 69.45 -35.74 -17.73
C ASN A 180 69.95 -36.38 -19.02
N GLY A 181 70.82 -35.64 -19.72
CA GLY A 181 71.02 -35.73 -21.16
C GLY A 181 71.83 -36.92 -21.68
N LYS A 182 71.52 -37.24 -22.94
CA LYS A 182 72.45 -37.62 -24.01
C LYS A 182 71.94 -36.98 -25.31
N GLU A 183 72.87 -36.67 -26.22
CA GLU A 183 72.63 -35.90 -27.44
C GLU A 183 71.46 -36.40 -28.27
N GLY A 184 70.61 -35.46 -28.69
CA GLY A 184 69.60 -35.67 -29.72
C GLY A 184 68.15 -35.78 -29.23
N GLU A 185 67.61 -34.79 -28.52
CA GLU A 185 66.14 -34.62 -28.44
C GLU A 185 65.71 -33.21 -28.02
N LYS A 186 64.61 -32.73 -28.62
CA LYS A 186 64.19 -31.32 -28.64
C LYS A 186 63.80 -30.80 -27.25
N ILE A 187 64.39 -29.66 -26.88
CA ILE A 187 64.06 -28.88 -25.68
C ILE A 187 62.79 -28.06 -25.97
N TYR A 188 61.74 -28.24 -25.15
CA TYR A 188 60.60 -27.31 -25.10
C TYR A 188 60.60 -26.57 -23.77
N THR A 189 61.01 -25.30 -23.81
CA THR A 189 60.85 -24.37 -22.69
C THR A 189 59.44 -23.76 -22.74
N GLY A 190 58.59 -24.15 -21.81
CA GLY A 190 57.34 -23.45 -21.56
C GLY A 190 57.61 -22.18 -20.76
N LYS A 191 57.54 -21.01 -21.42
CA LYS A 191 57.27 -19.74 -20.73
C LYS A 191 55.83 -19.77 -20.25
N GLY A 192 55.61 -19.65 -18.95
CA GLY A 192 54.31 -19.31 -18.39
C GLY A 192 54.12 -17.80 -18.47
N GLU A 193 53.07 -17.37 -19.16
CA GLU A 193 52.31 -16.17 -18.79
C GLU A 193 51.37 -16.52 -17.63
#